data_AF-A0A850LTZ1-F1
#
_entry.id   AF-A0A850LTZ1-F1
#
_cell.length_a   1.000
_cell.length_b   1.000
_cell.length_c   1.000
_cell.angle_alpha   90.00
_cell.angle_beta   90.00
_cell.angle_gamma   90.00
#
_symmetry.space_group_name_H-M   'P 1'
#
loop_
_entity.id
_entity.type
_entity.pdbx_description
1 polymer ?
#
loop_
_entity_poly.entity_id
_entity_poly.type
_entity_poly.pdbx_seq_one_letter_code
_entity_poly.pdbx_strand_id
1 'polypeptide(L)'
;MHSKWKMIIFCTFYNLLFEFSMRGISGFLDRFLAFWLFWVYFAFFNMVIHIAIISYGSERAVLASTATFGIIPATFVTGVVFINPDFTGLNTIILIIVLIVWWGILQTWFPLYMSGKLFGEQILDGKLNKIGWILCLVYIAVFTLIAFTGATKGALHGYIISIIIFSLLFIWTFIEIWKANQVGKKELIDNEQNLFDSRLLEFGFYATVIISFISGLILPLFDKPIGDPHIYPKSLWLMSIWSILLMIITLIYKLKEKKTFPLPY
;
A
#
# COMPACT_ATOMS: atom_id res chain seq x y z
N MET A 1 -2.05 -27.24 5.27
CA MET A 1 -1.98 -25.84 5.75
C MET A 1 -1.08 -25.06 4.81
N HIS A 2 -1.64 -24.36 3.82
CA HIS A 2 -0.85 -23.42 3.03
C HIS A 2 -0.58 -22.18 3.87
N SER A 3 0.69 -21.79 3.91
CA SER A 3 1.21 -20.82 4.86
C SER A 3 1.31 -19.45 4.19
N LYS A 4 0.34 -18.57 4.49
CA LYS A 4 0.23 -17.18 4.02
C LYS A 4 1.49 -16.32 4.21
N TRP A 5 2.45 -16.80 4.98
CA TRP A 5 3.77 -16.18 5.12
C TRP A 5 4.45 -15.94 3.78
N LYS A 6 4.30 -16.81 2.77
CA LYS A 6 4.90 -16.57 1.44
C LYS A 6 4.30 -15.33 0.78
N MET A 7 2.96 -15.24 0.76
CA MET A 7 2.24 -14.06 0.28
C MET A 7 2.61 -12.79 1.05
N ILE A 8 2.62 -12.82 2.39
CA ILE A 8 3.00 -11.67 3.23
C ILE A 8 4.43 -11.21 2.92
N ILE A 9 5.38 -12.14 2.89
CA ILE A 9 6.79 -11.86 2.63
C ILE A 9 6.98 -11.29 1.22
N PHE A 10 6.30 -11.86 0.22
CA PHE A 10 6.35 -11.37 -1.15
C PHE A 10 5.85 -9.93 -1.26
N CYS A 11 4.68 -9.64 -0.67
CA CYS A 11 4.13 -8.28 -0.68
C CYS A 11 5.03 -7.29 0.08
N THR A 12 5.60 -7.73 1.20
CA THR A 12 6.57 -6.97 1.99
C THR A 12 7.81 -6.59 1.15
N PHE A 13 8.42 -7.56 0.46
CA PHE A 13 9.58 -7.29 -0.39
C PHE A 13 9.24 -6.40 -1.59
N TYR A 14 8.07 -6.58 -2.19
CA TYR A 14 7.62 -5.69 -3.26
C TYR A 14 7.47 -4.24 -2.79
N ASN A 15 6.98 -4.03 -1.56
CA ASN A 15 6.87 -2.69 -0.97
C ASN A 15 8.24 -2.08 -0.66
N LEU A 16 9.16 -2.91 -0.15
CA LEU A 16 10.56 -2.50 0.04
C LEU A 16 11.22 -2.11 -1.29
N LEU A 17 10.92 -2.83 -2.37
CA LEU A 17 11.39 -2.46 -3.71
C LEU A 17 10.86 -1.08 -4.15
N PHE A 18 9.61 -0.77 -3.79
CA PHE A 18 9.02 0.55 -4.06
C PHE A 18 9.69 1.66 -3.23
N GLU A 19 10.07 1.40 -1.98
CA GLU A 19 10.86 2.38 -1.20
C GLU A 19 12.28 2.54 -1.74
N PHE A 20 12.92 1.42 -2.07
CA PHE A 20 14.23 1.38 -2.72
C PHE A 20 14.25 2.20 -4.01
N SER A 21 13.19 2.10 -4.83
CA SER A 21 13.13 2.80 -6.11
C SER A 21 13.16 4.31 -5.96
N MET A 22 12.68 4.87 -4.85
CA MET A 22 12.67 6.32 -4.59
C MET A 22 13.92 6.78 -3.82
N ARG A 23 14.45 5.93 -2.93
CA ARG A 23 15.55 6.25 -2.02
C ARG A 23 16.94 5.87 -2.52
N GLY A 24 17.02 5.02 -3.54
CA GLY A 24 18.26 4.43 -4.00
C GLY A 24 18.94 3.54 -2.96
N ILE A 25 20.06 2.92 -3.31
CA ILE A 25 20.76 1.99 -2.39
C ILE A 25 21.27 2.66 -1.11
N SER A 26 21.79 3.88 -1.22
CA SER A 26 22.35 4.64 -0.11
C SER A 26 21.26 5.04 0.89
N GLY A 27 20.15 5.63 0.42
CA GLY A 27 19.04 6.03 1.26
C GLY A 27 18.25 4.86 1.82
N PHE A 28 18.14 3.76 1.07
CA PHE A 28 17.41 2.57 1.50
C PHE A 28 18.11 1.81 2.64
N LEU A 29 19.44 1.75 2.61
CA LEU A 29 20.25 1.08 3.64
C LEU A 29 20.63 1.99 4.82
N ASP A 30 20.32 3.29 4.73
CA ASP A 30 20.65 4.24 5.78
C ASP A 30 19.97 3.89 7.11
N ARG A 31 20.73 3.95 8.21
CA ARG A 31 20.27 3.69 9.60
C ARG A 31 19.36 2.46 9.77
N PHE A 32 19.62 1.37 9.04
CA PHE A 32 18.78 0.16 9.05
C PHE A 32 17.32 0.41 8.63
N LEU A 33 17.04 1.47 7.87
CA LEU A 33 15.70 1.85 7.44
C LEU A 33 14.97 0.69 6.75
N ALA A 34 15.64 -0.01 5.82
CA ALA A 34 15.09 -1.20 5.16
C ALA A 34 14.60 -2.28 6.15
N PHE A 35 15.33 -2.50 7.25
CA PHE A 35 14.94 -3.47 8.27
C PHE A 35 13.69 -3.01 9.03
N TRP A 36 13.64 -1.74 9.42
CA TRP A 36 12.46 -1.20 10.09
C TRP A 36 11.23 -1.21 9.19
N LEU A 37 11.40 -0.79 7.93
CA LEU A 37 10.35 -0.82 6.91
C LEU A 37 9.87 -2.24 6.63
N PHE A 38 10.76 -3.24 6.62
CA PHE A 38 10.36 -4.64 6.43
C PHE A 38 9.29 -5.03 7.44
N TRP A 39 9.52 -4.77 8.72
CA TRP A 39 8.57 -5.13 9.77
C TRP A 39 7.30 -4.26 9.74
N VAL A 40 7.37 -3.02 9.26
CA VAL A 40 6.17 -2.17 9.06
C VAL A 40 5.28 -2.77 8.00
N TYR A 41 5.85 -3.08 6.83
CA TYR A 41 5.11 -3.70 5.73
C TYR A 41 4.63 -5.10 6.09
N PHE A 42 5.43 -5.87 6.82
CA PHE A 42 5.05 -7.18 7.32
C PHE A 42 3.83 -7.09 8.25
N ALA A 43 3.85 -6.18 9.22
CA ALA A 43 2.71 -5.93 10.11
C ALA A 43 1.48 -5.46 9.32
N PHE A 44 1.67 -4.53 8.38
CA PHE A 44 0.63 -4.05 7.48
C PHE A 44 -0.03 -5.19 6.68
N PHE A 45 0.75 -6.04 6.01
CA PHE A 45 0.19 -7.14 5.21
C PHE A 45 -0.49 -8.20 6.05
N ASN A 46 -0.02 -8.47 7.27
CA ASN A 46 -0.75 -9.34 8.21
C ASN A 46 -2.15 -8.80 8.50
N MET A 47 -2.28 -7.48 8.72
CA MET A 47 -3.57 -6.84 9.00
C MET A 47 -4.47 -6.76 7.76
N VAL A 48 -3.92 -6.38 6.62
CA VAL A 48 -4.68 -6.27 5.36
C VAL A 48 -5.17 -7.64 4.89
N ILE A 49 -4.32 -8.68 4.94
CA ILE A 49 -4.72 -10.04 4.60
C ILE A 49 -5.77 -10.55 5.60
N HIS A 50 -5.65 -10.22 6.89
CA HIS A 50 -6.73 -10.53 7.84
C HIS A 50 -8.05 -9.87 7.43
N ILE A 51 -8.03 -8.58 7.06
CA ILE A 51 -9.21 -7.86 6.60
C ILE A 51 -9.80 -8.49 5.34
N ALA A 52 -8.97 -8.86 4.38
CA ALA A 52 -9.38 -9.61 3.20
C ALA A 52 -10.05 -10.93 3.60
N ILE A 53 -9.55 -11.68 4.58
CA ILE A 53 -10.21 -12.93 5.02
C ILE A 53 -11.60 -12.66 5.61
N ILE A 54 -11.71 -11.69 6.54
CA ILE A 54 -12.96 -11.47 7.29
C ILE A 54 -14.02 -10.70 6.50
N SER A 55 -13.61 -10.00 5.44
CA SER A 55 -14.50 -9.37 4.47
C SER A 55 -14.80 -10.29 3.28
N TYR A 56 -14.35 -11.55 3.35
CA TYR A 56 -14.37 -12.49 2.25
C TYR A 56 -13.80 -11.91 0.94
N GLY A 57 -12.81 -11.03 1.09
CA GLY A 57 -12.02 -10.33 0.09
C GLY A 57 -12.78 -9.27 -0.72
N SER A 58 -13.79 -8.66 -0.10
CA SER A 58 -14.38 -7.43 -0.60
C SER A 58 -13.30 -6.41 -0.99
N GLU A 59 -13.24 -6.09 -2.29
CA GLU A 59 -12.29 -5.13 -2.86
C GLU A 59 -12.37 -3.80 -2.10
N ARG A 60 -13.59 -3.36 -1.79
CA ARG A 60 -13.85 -2.10 -1.08
C ARG A 60 -13.30 -2.14 0.34
N ALA A 61 -13.48 -3.25 1.06
CA ALA A 61 -12.94 -3.38 2.41
C ALA A 61 -11.40 -3.37 2.40
N VAL A 62 -10.78 -4.06 1.44
CA VAL A 62 -9.31 -4.07 1.29
C VAL A 62 -8.79 -2.68 0.92
N LEU A 63 -9.37 -2.01 -0.07
CA LEU A 63 -8.97 -0.64 -0.45
C LEU A 63 -9.19 0.37 0.68
N ALA A 64 -10.32 0.31 1.39
CA ALA A 64 -10.57 1.19 2.53
C ALA A 64 -9.55 0.94 3.65
N SER A 65 -9.23 -0.32 3.95
CA SER A 65 -8.26 -0.65 5.00
C SER A 65 -6.84 -0.23 4.65
N THR A 66 -6.42 -0.41 3.40
CA THR A 66 -5.10 -0.02 2.93
C THR A 66 -4.93 1.49 2.94
N ALA A 67 -5.95 2.24 2.53
CA ALA A 67 -5.98 3.70 2.67
C ALA A 67 -5.97 4.13 4.15
N THR A 68 -6.71 3.44 5.01
CA THR A 68 -6.72 3.69 6.47
C THR A 68 -5.33 3.52 7.07
N PHE A 69 -4.63 2.43 6.75
CA PHE A 69 -3.29 2.22 7.29
C PHE A 69 -2.24 3.08 6.57
N GLY A 70 -2.43 3.41 5.30
CA GLY A 70 -1.52 4.22 4.48
C GLY A 70 -1.46 5.70 4.86
N ILE A 71 -2.51 6.24 5.49
CA ILE A 71 -2.49 7.63 5.98
C ILE A 71 -1.52 7.81 7.15
N ILE A 72 -1.31 6.78 7.96
CA ILE A 72 -0.38 6.83 9.09
C ILE A 72 1.04 7.14 8.61
N PRO A 73 1.64 6.35 7.70
CA PRO A 73 2.97 6.66 7.20
C PRO A 73 3.00 7.94 6.35
N ALA A 74 1.95 8.24 5.57
CA ALA A 74 1.90 9.46 4.77
C ALA A 74 1.96 10.75 5.62
N THR A 75 1.28 10.75 6.77
CA THR A 75 1.19 11.91 7.68
C THR A 75 2.28 11.90 8.74
N PHE A 76 2.55 10.77 9.39
CA PHE A 76 3.36 10.70 10.61
C PHE A 76 4.74 10.09 10.43
N VAL A 77 4.99 9.32 9.36
CA VAL A 77 6.33 8.74 9.10
C VAL A 77 7.09 9.61 8.10
N THR A 78 6.50 9.93 6.96
CA THR A 78 7.15 10.75 5.93
C THR A 78 6.73 12.21 6.03
N GLY A 79 5.47 12.47 6.37
CA GLY A 79 4.88 13.80 6.31
C GLY A 79 4.76 14.34 4.87
N VAL A 80 4.81 13.47 3.86
CA VAL A 80 4.81 13.85 2.44
C VAL A 80 3.57 14.69 2.06
N VAL A 81 2.47 14.47 2.78
CA VAL A 81 1.21 15.19 2.61
C VAL A 81 1.29 16.65 3.08
N PHE A 82 2.38 17.06 3.74
CA PHE A 82 2.60 18.44 4.17
C PHE A 82 3.51 19.23 3.21
N ILE A 83 3.95 18.62 2.11
CA ILE A 83 4.76 19.30 1.10
C ILE A 83 3.85 20.19 0.25
N ASN A 84 4.10 21.50 0.26
CA ASN A 84 3.27 22.50 -0.45
C ASN A 84 1.78 22.36 -0.11
N PRO A 85 1.38 22.57 1.17
CA PRO A 85 0.02 22.35 1.59
C PRO A 85 -0.93 23.39 0.99
N ASP A 86 -2.16 22.97 0.71
CA ASP A 86 -3.27 23.85 0.36
C ASP A 86 -3.91 24.47 1.63
N PHE A 87 -5.05 25.16 1.50
CA PHE A 87 -5.72 25.82 2.63
C PHE A 87 -6.16 24.85 3.74
N THR A 88 -6.29 23.55 3.45
CA THR A 88 -6.57 22.51 4.44
C THR A 88 -5.36 22.20 5.32
N GLY A 89 -4.19 22.75 5.03
CA GLY A 89 -2.94 22.40 5.72
C GLY A 89 -2.36 21.05 5.28
N LEU A 90 -2.93 20.43 4.25
CA LEU A 90 -2.46 19.23 3.58
C LEU A 90 -2.31 19.51 2.09
N ASN A 91 -1.49 18.75 1.40
CA ASN A 91 -1.51 18.66 -0.05
C ASN A 91 -2.49 17.56 -0.42
N THR A 92 -3.74 17.95 -0.66
CA THR A 92 -4.84 17.00 -0.90
C THR A 92 -4.61 16.13 -2.13
N ILE A 93 -3.95 16.68 -3.15
CA ILE A 93 -3.59 15.94 -4.37
C ILE A 93 -2.58 14.84 -4.06
N ILE A 94 -1.49 15.17 -3.34
CA ILE A 94 -0.50 14.17 -2.92
C ILE A 94 -1.15 13.13 -2.01
N LEU A 95 -2.02 13.53 -1.08
CA LEU A 95 -2.74 12.61 -0.20
C LEU A 95 -3.54 11.58 -0.99
N ILE A 96 -4.35 12.02 -1.97
CA ILE A 96 -5.14 11.12 -2.82
C ILE A 96 -4.24 10.17 -3.61
N ILE A 97 -3.16 10.70 -4.18
CA ILE A 97 -2.20 9.88 -4.94
C ILE A 97 -1.59 8.80 -4.05
N VAL A 98 -1.08 9.19 -2.88
CA VAL A 98 -0.43 8.27 -1.94
C VAL A 98 -1.42 7.21 -1.47
N LEU A 99 -2.63 7.58 -1.04
CA LEU A 99 -3.58 6.62 -0.47
C LEU A 99 -4.16 5.66 -1.51
N ILE A 100 -4.58 6.16 -2.67
CA ILE A 100 -5.29 5.35 -3.66
C ILE A 100 -4.30 4.65 -4.60
N VAL A 101 -3.35 5.41 -5.14
CA VAL A 101 -2.45 4.93 -6.21
C VAL A 101 -1.37 4.05 -5.62
N TRP A 102 -0.64 4.59 -4.63
CA TRP A 102 0.50 3.89 -4.07
C TRP A 102 0.01 2.81 -3.12
N TRP A 103 -0.56 3.18 -1.97
CA TRP A 103 -0.95 2.22 -0.93
C TRP A 103 -2.06 1.25 -1.37
N GLY A 104 -3.10 1.75 -2.05
CA GLY A 104 -4.21 0.93 -2.50
C GLY A 104 -3.83 -0.01 -3.65
N ILE A 105 -3.55 0.54 -4.83
CA ILE A 105 -3.41 -0.26 -6.06
C ILE A 105 -2.01 -0.88 -6.17
N LEU A 106 -0.96 -0.06 -6.20
CA LEU A 106 0.38 -0.54 -6.56
C LEU A 106 1.03 -1.35 -5.46
N GLN A 107 1.01 -0.84 -4.23
CA GLN A 107 1.69 -1.44 -3.10
C GLN A 107 0.89 -2.55 -2.45
N THR A 108 -0.43 -2.57 -2.58
CA THR A 108 -1.23 -3.66 -2.02
C THR A 108 -1.79 -4.59 -3.08
N TRP A 109 -2.59 -4.05 -4.00
CA TRP A 109 -3.36 -4.90 -4.89
C TRP A 109 -2.49 -5.75 -5.83
N PHE A 110 -1.53 -5.11 -6.50
CA PHE A 110 -0.64 -5.76 -7.45
C PHE A 110 0.17 -6.91 -6.84
N PRO A 111 0.88 -6.72 -5.71
CA PRO A 111 1.63 -7.81 -5.12
C PRO A 111 0.73 -8.90 -4.52
N LEU A 112 -0.45 -8.57 -3.97
CA LEU A 112 -1.40 -9.59 -3.53
C LEU A 112 -1.85 -10.47 -4.69
N TYR A 113 -2.30 -9.86 -5.79
CA TYR A 113 -2.68 -10.58 -7.01
C TYR A 113 -1.55 -11.49 -7.50
N MET A 114 -0.34 -10.94 -7.67
CA MET A 114 0.79 -11.69 -8.20
C MET A 114 1.26 -12.79 -7.27
N SER A 115 1.25 -12.57 -5.96
CA SER A 115 1.63 -13.60 -4.99
C SER A 115 0.72 -14.82 -5.04
N GLY A 116 -0.60 -14.62 -5.14
CA GLY A 116 -1.52 -15.74 -5.26
C GLY A 116 -1.39 -16.47 -6.59
N LYS A 117 -1.14 -15.75 -7.70
CA LYS A 117 -0.82 -16.38 -8.98
C LYS A 117 0.47 -17.22 -8.92
N LEU A 118 1.52 -16.70 -8.31
CA LEU A 118 2.84 -17.35 -8.26
C LEU A 118 2.89 -18.54 -7.30
N PHE A 119 2.18 -18.47 -6.18
CA PHE A 119 2.24 -19.49 -5.12
C PHE A 119 1.01 -20.40 -5.06
N GLY A 120 -0.04 -20.11 -5.84
CA GLY A 120 -1.32 -20.82 -5.77
C GLY A 120 -2.01 -20.68 -4.40
N GLU A 121 -1.68 -19.63 -3.65
CA GLU A 121 -2.20 -19.41 -2.30
C GLU A 121 -3.51 -18.62 -2.34
N GLN A 122 -4.54 -19.17 -1.69
CA GLN A 122 -5.87 -18.56 -1.58
C GLN A 122 -6.01 -17.76 -0.28
N ILE A 123 -6.64 -16.59 -0.33
CA ILE A 123 -6.92 -15.76 0.85
C ILE A 123 -8.16 -16.27 1.59
N LEU A 124 -8.19 -17.56 1.96
CA LEU A 124 -9.37 -18.17 2.59
C LEU A 124 -9.14 -18.55 4.06
N ASP A 125 -7.93 -18.96 4.45
CA ASP A 125 -7.72 -19.57 5.77
C ASP A 125 -6.70 -18.86 6.67
N GLY A 126 -6.91 -18.83 7.99
CA GLY A 126 -5.89 -18.36 8.95
C GLY A 126 -6.02 -16.87 9.30
N LYS A 127 -6.98 -16.58 10.19
CA LYS A 127 -7.18 -15.25 10.77
C LYS A 127 -6.04 -14.93 11.74
N LEU A 128 -5.51 -13.71 11.64
CA LEU A 128 -4.67 -13.13 12.70
C LEU A 128 -5.41 -13.14 14.05
N ASN A 129 -4.77 -13.68 15.09
CA ASN A 129 -5.33 -13.71 16.44
C ASN A 129 -5.22 -12.32 17.12
N LYS A 130 -5.87 -12.16 18.29
CA LYS A 130 -5.87 -10.87 19.02
C LYS A 130 -4.47 -10.39 19.39
N ILE A 131 -3.59 -11.31 19.80
CA ILE A 131 -2.20 -10.99 20.17
C ILE A 131 -1.44 -10.48 18.95
N GLY A 132 -1.56 -11.15 17.80
CA GLY A 132 -0.94 -10.72 16.54
C GLY A 132 -1.40 -9.33 16.11
N TRP A 133 -2.69 -9.02 16.24
CA TRP A 133 -3.21 -7.67 16.01
C TRP A 133 -2.55 -6.63 16.93
N ILE A 134 -2.49 -6.91 18.23
CA ILE A 134 -1.85 -6.00 19.21
C ILE A 134 -0.38 -5.80 18.86
N LEU A 135 0.36 -6.86 18.54
CA LEU A 135 1.78 -6.77 18.18
C LEU A 135 2.00 -5.93 16.92
N CYS A 136 1.18 -6.13 15.87
CA CYS A 136 1.25 -5.31 14.66
C CYS A 136 0.98 -3.82 14.95
N LEU A 137 -0.06 -3.52 15.72
CA LEU A 137 -0.43 -2.14 16.07
C LEU A 137 0.62 -1.46 16.95
N VAL A 138 1.11 -2.16 17.97
CA VAL A 138 2.18 -1.66 18.86
C VAL A 138 3.44 -1.38 18.05
N TYR A 139 3.84 -2.30 17.16
CA TYR A 139 5.01 -2.10 16.32
C TYR A 139 4.85 -0.88 15.41
N ILE A 140 3.71 -0.74 14.73
CA ILE A 140 3.43 0.43 13.87
C ILE A 140 3.42 1.72 14.69
N ALA A 141 2.83 1.72 15.89
CA ALA A 141 2.82 2.89 16.77
C ALA A 141 4.24 3.29 17.21
N VAL A 142 5.04 2.34 17.68
CA VAL A 142 6.44 2.58 18.09
C VAL A 142 7.27 3.10 16.92
N PHE A 143 7.18 2.44 15.75
CA PHE A 143 7.87 2.90 14.55
C PHE A 143 7.45 4.32 14.15
N THR A 144 6.14 4.60 14.18
CA THR A 144 5.60 5.93 13.85
C THR A 144 6.14 7.00 14.81
N LEU A 145 6.20 6.72 16.12
CA LEU A 145 6.75 7.65 17.11
C LEU A 145 8.23 7.96 16.86
N ILE A 146 9.02 6.94 16.53
CA ILE A 146 10.45 7.10 16.21
C ILE A 146 10.62 7.90 14.93
N ALA A 147 9.95 7.47 13.85
CA ALA A 147 10.06 8.08 12.52
C ALA A 147 9.50 9.50 12.48
N PHE A 148 8.52 9.82 13.32
CA PHE A 148 7.94 11.16 13.38
C PHE A 148 8.99 12.23 13.63
N THR A 149 10.08 11.95 14.34
CA THR A 149 11.15 12.94 14.58
C THR A 149 11.78 13.48 13.29
N GLY A 150 11.90 12.65 12.24
CA GLY A 150 12.43 13.02 10.92
C GLY A 150 11.36 13.38 9.88
N ALA A 151 10.07 13.21 10.20
CA ALA A 151 8.98 13.49 9.27
C ALA A 151 8.84 14.98 8.96
N THR A 152 8.45 15.31 7.72
CA THR A 152 8.06 16.67 7.33
C THR A 152 6.89 17.14 8.21
N LYS A 153 6.98 18.37 8.73
CA LYS A 153 5.98 18.92 9.65
C LYS A 153 4.96 19.79 8.93
N GLY A 154 3.70 19.64 9.33
CA GLY A 154 2.60 20.48 8.87
C GLY A 154 2.03 21.38 9.97
N ALA A 155 1.06 22.19 9.59
CA ALA A 155 0.27 22.94 10.55
C ALA A 155 -0.64 22.00 11.37
N LEU A 156 -0.98 22.40 12.60
CA LEU A 156 -1.78 21.58 13.53
C LEU A 156 -3.12 21.14 12.93
N HIS A 157 -3.79 22.03 12.19
CA HIS A 157 -5.07 21.70 11.54
C HIS A 157 -4.94 20.63 10.45
N GLY A 158 -3.80 20.54 9.77
CA GLY A 158 -3.53 19.47 8.81
C GLY A 158 -3.44 18.09 9.48
N TYR A 159 -2.84 18.02 10.69
CA TYR A 159 -2.86 16.79 11.50
C TYR A 159 -4.27 16.42 11.95
N ILE A 160 -5.06 17.41 12.40
CA ILE A 160 -6.46 17.20 12.80
C ILE A 160 -7.26 16.63 11.62
N ILE A 161 -7.13 17.21 10.43
CA ILE A 161 -7.81 16.73 9.22
C ILE A 161 -7.34 15.33 8.85
N SER A 162 -6.05 15.01 8.97
CA SER A 162 -5.54 13.66 8.74
C SER A 162 -6.17 12.63 9.69
N ILE A 163 -6.35 12.98 10.97
CA ILE A 163 -7.02 12.11 11.96
C ILE A 163 -8.51 11.93 11.63
N ILE A 164 -9.18 12.98 11.15
CA ILE A 164 -10.57 12.88 10.69
C ILE A 164 -10.67 11.93 9.50
N ILE A 165 -9.82 12.08 8.49
CA ILE A 165 -9.79 11.20 7.31
C ILE A 165 -9.48 9.75 7.72
N PHE A 166 -8.49 9.54 8.59
CA PHE A 166 -8.20 8.21 9.15
C PHE A 166 -9.44 7.60 9.80
N SER A 167 -10.13 8.36 10.65
CA SER A 167 -11.32 7.88 11.37
C SER A 167 -12.45 7.52 10.40
N LEU A 168 -12.67 8.34 9.37
CA LEU A 168 -13.68 8.07 8.34
C LEU A 168 -13.35 6.81 7.53
N LEU A 169 -12.10 6.63 7.10
CA LEU A 169 -11.66 5.44 6.36
C LEU A 169 -11.72 4.18 7.24
N PHE A 170 -11.38 4.30 8.52
CA PHE A 170 -11.49 3.21 9.49
C PHE A 170 -12.95 2.79 9.67
N ILE A 171 -13.86 3.73 9.90
CA ILE A 171 -15.31 3.45 9.98
C ILE A 171 -15.81 2.82 8.67
N TRP A 172 -15.41 3.34 7.52
CA TRP A 172 -15.79 2.78 6.23
C TRP A 172 -15.30 1.34 6.06
N THR A 173 -14.08 1.03 6.50
CA THR A 173 -13.55 -0.34 6.52
C THR A 173 -14.47 -1.29 7.31
N PHE A 174 -14.92 -0.90 8.51
CA PHE A 174 -15.88 -1.73 9.27
C PHE A 174 -17.23 -1.87 8.60
N ILE A 175 -17.74 -0.80 7.98
CA ILE A 175 -19.00 -0.84 7.25
C ILE A 175 -18.92 -1.86 6.10
N GLU A 176 -17.82 -1.85 5.33
CA GLU A 176 -17.65 -2.79 4.22
C GLU A 176 -17.42 -4.23 4.69
N ILE A 177 -16.73 -4.44 5.81
CA ILE A 177 -16.63 -5.76 6.46
C ILE A 177 -18.02 -6.24 6.90
N TRP A 178 -18.82 -5.37 7.53
CA TRP A 178 -20.16 -5.72 7.98
C TRP A 178 -21.08 -6.07 6.81
N LYS A 179 -21.09 -5.25 5.75
CA LYS A 179 -21.84 -5.54 4.52
C LYS A 179 -21.42 -6.86 3.89
N ALA A 180 -20.12 -7.12 3.77
CA ALA A 180 -19.61 -8.37 3.21
C ALA A 180 -20.05 -9.60 4.03
N ASN A 181 -20.15 -9.46 5.35
CA ASN A 181 -20.68 -10.53 6.21
C ASN A 181 -22.19 -10.78 6.04
N GLN A 182 -22.98 -9.77 5.66
CA GLN A 182 -24.43 -9.93 5.40
C GLN A 182 -24.72 -10.64 4.08
N VAL A 183 -23.95 -10.31 3.04
CA VAL A 183 -24.08 -10.93 1.71
C VAL A 183 -23.68 -12.42 1.74
N GLY A 184 -22.70 -12.76 2.59
CA GLY A 184 -22.22 -14.13 2.75
C GLY A 184 -21.33 -14.60 1.59
N LYS A 185 -20.70 -15.76 1.77
CA LYS A 185 -19.70 -16.35 0.84
C LYS A 185 -20.26 -16.66 -0.57
N LYS A 186 -21.57 -16.58 -0.77
CA LYS A 186 -22.28 -17.08 -1.97
C LYS A 186 -22.13 -16.18 -3.20
N GLU A 187 -22.10 -14.85 -3.05
CA GLU A 187 -21.88 -13.90 -4.16
C GLU A 187 -20.41 -13.83 -4.65
N LEU A 188 -19.47 -14.39 -3.89
CA LEU A 188 -18.04 -14.41 -4.23
C LEU A 188 -17.68 -15.46 -5.26
N ILE A 189 -18.38 -16.59 -5.23
CA ILE A 189 -18.20 -17.67 -6.21
C ILE A 189 -18.82 -17.24 -7.55
N ASP A 190 -19.96 -16.53 -7.53
CA ASP A 190 -20.59 -16.04 -8.76
C ASP A 190 -19.80 -14.90 -9.46
N ASN A 191 -18.93 -14.19 -8.73
CA ASN A 191 -18.05 -13.15 -9.29
C ASN A 191 -16.75 -13.69 -9.93
N GLU A 192 -16.41 -14.97 -9.77
CA GLU A 192 -15.25 -15.58 -10.44
C GLU A 192 -15.36 -15.53 -11.97
N GLN A 193 -16.57 -15.38 -12.52
CA GLN A 193 -16.81 -15.28 -13.96
C GLN A 193 -16.44 -13.91 -14.57
N ASN A 194 -16.18 -12.86 -13.76
CA ASN A 194 -15.89 -11.50 -14.21
C ASN A 194 -14.52 -10.97 -13.72
N LEU A 195 -13.53 -11.85 -13.61
CA LEU A 195 -12.17 -11.48 -13.16
C LEU A 195 -11.44 -10.60 -14.20
N PHE A 196 -10.78 -9.56 -13.72
CA PHE A 196 -9.86 -8.70 -14.49
C PHE A 196 -8.85 -9.53 -15.30
N ASP A 197 -8.51 -9.08 -16.52
CA ASP A 197 -7.50 -9.78 -17.32
C ASP A 197 -6.13 -9.74 -16.62
N SER A 198 -5.68 -10.96 -16.29
CA SER A 198 -4.39 -11.25 -15.67
C SER A 198 -3.19 -10.58 -16.34
N ARG A 199 -3.22 -10.43 -17.67
CA ARG A 199 -2.04 -9.98 -18.43
C ARG A 199 -1.66 -8.53 -18.17
N LEU A 200 -2.65 -7.65 -17.98
CA LEU A 200 -2.37 -6.23 -17.70
C LEU A 200 -1.73 -6.05 -16.32
N LEU A 201 -2.23 -6.77 -15.30
CA LEU A 201 -1.69 -6.72 -13.95
C LEU A 201 -0.29 -7.33 -13.89
N GLU A 202 -0.05 -8.43 -14.61
CA GLU A 202 1.27 -9.04 -14.74
C GLU A 202 2.27 -8.12 -15.42
N PHE A 203 1.91 -7.56 -16.58
CA PHE A 203 2.75 -6.60 -17.28
C PHE A 203 3.06 -5.40 -16.38
N GLY A 204 2.02 -4.84 -15.75
CA GLY A 204 2.17 -3.72 -14.82
C GLY A 204 3.09 -4.05 -13.65
N PHE A 205 2.99 -5.24 -13.08
CA PHE A 205 3.88 -5.71 -12.02
C PHE A 205 5.33 -5.82 -12.49
N TYR A 206 5.60 -6.56 -13.57
CA TYR A 206 6.96 -6.74 -14.08
C TYR A 206 7.60 -5.42 -14.53
N ALA A 207 6.84 -4.57 -15.21
CA ALA A 207 7.30 -3.24 -15.59
C ALA A 207 7.60 -2.37 -14.35
N THR A 208 6.76 -2.43 -13.31
CA THR A 208 7.03 -1.73 -12.04
C THR A 208 8.30 -2.22 -11.37
N VAL A 209 8.57 -3.53 -11.38
CA VAL A 209 9.82 -4.10 -10.85
C VAL A 209 11.03 -3.58 -11.62
N ILE A 210 10.99 -3.62 -12.96
CA ILE A 210 12.08 -3.15 -13.82
C ILE A 210 12.34 -1.66 -13.61
N ILE A 211 11.29 -0.84 -13.65
CA ILE A 211 11.39 0.61 -13.45
C ILE A 211 11.90 0.91 -12.04
N SER A 212 11.49 0.12 -11.03
CA SER A 212 11.98 0.27 -9.66
C SER A 212 13.49 0.04 -9.56
N PHE A 213 14.04 -0.95 -10.27
CA PHE A 213 15.49 -1.17 -10.32
C PHE A 213 16.22 -0.05 -11.06
N ILE A 214 15.71 0.40 -12.21
CA ILE A 214 16.29 1.55 -12.93
C ILE A 214 16.30 2.78 -12.02
N SER A 215 15.18 3.04 -11.34
CA SER A 215 14.99 4.19 -10.46
C SER A 215 15.86 4.13 -9.19
N GLY A 216 16.08 2.94 -8.62
CA GLY A 216 16.87 2.79 -7.39
C GLY A 216 18.37 2.54 -7.60
N LEU A 217 18.81 2.04 -8.77
CA LEU A 217 20.22 1.78 -9.06
C LEU A 217 20.86 2.81 -10.00
N ILE A 218 20.15 3.21 -11.06
CA ILE A 218 20.73 3.99 -12.15
C ILE A 218 20.56 5.49 -11.91
N LEU A 219 19.33 5.95 -11.65
CA LEU A 219 19.06 7.38 -11.48
C LEU A 219 19.84 8.06 -10.33
N PRO A 220 20.10 7.38 -9.18
CA PRO A 220 20.93 7.94 -8.12
C PRO A 220 22.37 8.27 -8.53
N LEU A 221 22.89 7.70 -9.64
CA LEU A 221 24.21 8.04 -10.18
C LEU A 221 24.24 9.43 -10.83
N PHE A 222 23.07 10.00 -11.16
CA PHE A 222 22.92 11.24 -11.92
C PHE A 222 22.13 12.32 -11.18
N ASP A 223 21.87 12.12 -9.89
CA ASP A 223 21.04 13.02 -9.10
C ASP A 223 21.55 13.13 -7.66
N LYS A 224 21.32 14.28 -7.03
CA LYS A 224 21.70 14.48 -5.62
C LYS A 224 20.50 14.16 -4.73
N PRO A 225 20.69 13.38 -3.65
CA PRO A 225 19.59 13.12 -2.74
C PRO A 225 19.17 14.39 -2.01
N ILE A 226 17.89 14.47 -1.66
CA ILE A 226 17.29 15.55 -0.87
C ILE A 226 16.69 14.94 0.40
N GLY A 227 16.85 15.65 1.53
CA GLY A 227 16.26 15.28 2.82
C GLY A 227 16.95 14.11 3.54
N ASP A 228 16.49 13.85 4.76
CA ASP A 228 16.86 12.69 5.58
C ASP A 228 15.56 11.92 5.92
N PRO A 229 15.39 10.64 5.52
CA PRO A 229 16.36 9.83 4.78
C PRO A 229 16.41 10.22 3.29
N HIS A 230 17.58 10.11 2.68
CA HIS A 230 17.88 10.48 1.30
C HIS A 230 16.80 10.00 0.29
N ILE A 231 16.13 10.94 -0.38
CA ILE A 231 15.23 10.68 -1.52
C ILE A 231 15.84 11.29 -2.77
N TYR A 232 15.81 10.57 -3.89
CA TYR A 232 16.29 11.06 -5.17
C TYR A 232 15.14 11.66 -5.98
N PRO A 233 15.14 12.98 -6.28
CA PRO A 233 14.03 13.66 -6.96
C PRO A 233 13.64 13.05 -8.31
N LYS A 234 14.61 12.73 -9.17
CA LYS A 234 14.35 12.09 -10.48
C LYS A 234 13.72 10.72 -10.32
N SER A 235 14.17 9.95 -9.32
CA SER A 235 13.61 8.65 -8.99
C SER A 235 12.17 8.76 -8.50
N LEU A 236 11.90 9.66 -7.56
CA LEU A 236 10.56 9.96 -7.07
C LEU A 236 9.64 10.41 -8.22
N TRP A 237 10.12 11.28 -9.10
CA TRP A 237 9.37 11.76 -10.26
C TRP A 237 9.03 10.65 -11.24
N LEU A 238 10.01 9.82 -11.63
CA LEU A 238 9.79 8.68 -12.52
C LEU A 238 8.76 7.71 -11.93
N MET A 239 8.92 7.34 -10.67
CA MET A 239 8.00 6.43 -9.98
C MET A 239 6.61 7.04 -9.85
N SER A 240 6.50 8.34 -9.59
CA SER A 240 5.22 9.05 -9.53
C SER A 240 4.51 9.02 -10.88
N ILE A 241 5.19 9.39 -11.97
CA ILE A 241 4.60 9.35 -13.32
C ILE A 241 4.18 7.93 -13.70
N TRP A 242 5.08 6.96 -13.50
CA TRP A 242 4.79 5.56 -13.77
C TRP A 242 3.56 5.09 -12.99
N SER A 243 3.50 5.39 -11.69
CA SER A 243 2.39 4.99 -10.82
C SER A 243 1.04 5.56 -11.27
N ILE A 244 1.02 6.83 -11.67
CA ILE A 244 -0.19 7.52 -12.15
C ILE A 244 -0.63 6.94 -13.49
N LEU A 245 0.31 6.76 -14.44
CA LEU A 245 0.01 6.16 -15.74
C LEU A 245 -0.56 4.76 -15.60
N LEU A 246 0.08 3.93 -14.77
CA LEU A 246 -0.35 2.56 -14.52
C LEU A 246 -1.73 2.52 -13.87
N MET A 247 -2.02 3.41 -12.91
CA MET A 247 -3.37 3.54 -12.36
C MET A 247 -4.38 3.93 -13.44
N ILE A 248 -4.10 4.96 -14.25
CA ILE A 248 -5.04 5.43 -15.27
C ILE A 248 -5.37 4.30 -16.24
N ILE A 249 -4.36 3.57 -16.73
CA ILE A 249 -4.56 2.42 -17.62
C ILE A 249 -5.42 1.35 -16.93
N THR A 250 -5.10 1.04 -15.67
CA THR A 250 -5.81 0.02 -14.88
C THR A 250 -7.27 0.41 -14.64
N LEU A 251 -7.55 1.68 -14.31
CA LEU A 251 -8.91 2.19 -14.10
C LEU A 251 -9.70 2.25 -15.39
N ILE A 252 -9.11 2.72 -16.50
CA ILE A 252 -9.76 2.73 -17.81
C ILE A 252 -10.15 1.31 -18.22
N TYR A 253 -9.23 0.36 -18.05
CA TYR A 253 -9.49 -1.05 -18.35
C TYR A 253 -10.62 -1.59 -17.46
N LYS A 254 -10.57 -1.33 -16.15
CA LYS A 254 -11.62 -1.71 -15.20
C LYS A 254 -13.00 -1.18 -15.62
N LEU A 255 -13.09 0.11 -15.93
CA LEU A 255 -14.34 0.79 -16.28
C LEU A 255 -14.92 0.26 -17.60
N LYS A 256 -14.07 -0.02 -18.60
CA LYS A 256 -14.51 -0.59 -19.89
C LYS A 256 -15.05 -2.00 -19.74
N GLU A 257 -14.35 -2.83 -18.98
CA GLU A 257 -14.67 -4.25 -18.86
C GLU A 257 -15.70 -4.55 -17.75
N LYS A 258 -16.02 -3.58 -16.90
CA LYS A 258 -16.85 -3.73 -15.69
C LYS A 258 -16.37 -4.87 -14.76
N LYS A 259 -15.06 -5.16 -14.79
CA LYS A 259 -14.44 -6.24 -14.03
C LYS A 259 -14.09 -5.80 -12.61
N THR A 260 -14.16 -6.72 -11.67
CA THR A 260 -13.65 -6.52 -10.30
C THR A 260 -12.15 -6.79 -10.29
N PHE A 261 -11.44 -6.14 -9.37
CA PHE A 261 -10.05 -6.51 -9.21
C PHE A 261 -9.94 -7.91 -8.57
N PRO A 262 -9.10 -8.81 -9.11
CA PRO A 262 -8.93 -10.16 -8.58
C PRO A 262 -8.09 -10.09 -7.30
N LEU A 263 -8.65 -10.56 -6.19
CA LEU A 263 -7.84 -11.09 -5.10
C LEU A 263 -7.63 -12.58 -5.37
N PRO A 264 -6.50 -13.16 -4.93
CA PRO A 264 -6.31 -14.59 -5.06
C PRO A 264 -7.23 -15.33 -4.10
N TYR A 265 -8.20 -16.06 -4.67
CA TYR A 265 -9.16 -16.90 -3.97
C TYR A 265 -9.04 -18.36 -4.33
#